data_AF-A0A645EG67-F1
#
_entry.id   AF-A0A645EG67-F1
#
_cell.length_a   1.000
_cell.length_b   1.000
_cell.length_c   1.000
_cell.angle_alpha   90.00
_cell.angle_beta   90.00
_cell.angle_gamma   90.00
#
_symmetry.space_group_name_H-M   'P 1'
#
loop_
_entity.id
_entity.type
_entity.pdbx_description
1 polymer ?
#
loop_
_entity_poly.entity_id
_entity_poly.type
_entity_poly.pdbx_seq_one_letter_code
_entity_poly.pdbx_strand_id
1 'polypeptide(L)'
;MELIRKGKVAKSGFPEGAEEMLREHDVPSWYLESCKKIKYMFPKAHAVAYLIAAIRLMWFKVYHPLEFYATYFTVRGQDIDYEAAVGGSRVAARKLKEVNARLKENKNPKDEDILTSLQMVSEMLARGYEFLPIELGKSESKRYLVEDGKIRLPYLSMKGIGEAAAVSMEHVCRENASFLSVDEFQSLAGVSSSVIESLDAAGVFQKLPKSSQISLFG
;
A
#
# COMPACT_ATOMS: atom_id res chain seq x y z
N MET A 1 -3.84 34.75 -17.77
CA MET A 1 -3.92 33.36 -17.28
C MET A 1 -2.58 32.63 -17.35
N GLU A 2 -1.93 32.52 -18.52
CA GLU A 2 -0.69 31.75 -18.70
C GLU A 2 0.45 32.08 -17.73
N LEU A 3 0.70 33.36 -17.49
CA LEU A 3 1.73 33.82 -16.56
C LEU A 3 1.40 33.46 -15.10
N ILE A 4 0.11 33.50 -14.74
CA ILE A 4 -0.38 33.18 -13.39
C ILE A 4 -0.22 31.69 -13.12
N ARG A 5 -0.69 30.81 -14.04
CA ARG A 5 -0.60 29.36 -13.83
C ARG A 5 0.83 28.81 -13.74
N LYS A 6 1.79 29.55 -14.31
CA LYS A 6 3.24 29.25 -14.28
C LYS A 6 3.96 29.94 -13.12
N GLY A 7 3.25 30.62 -12.22
CA GLY A 7 3.83 31.32 -11.07
C GLY A 7 4.66 32.55 -11.41
N LYS A 8 4.63 33.03 -12.67
CA LYS A 8 5.40 34.20 -13.08
C LYS A 8 4.87 35.47 -12.41
N VAL A 9 3.55 35.62 -12.33
CA VAL A 9 2.93 36.77 -11.63
C VAL A 9 3.26 36.77 -10.14
N ALA A 10 3.29 35.60 -9.50
CA ALA A 10 3.70 35.49 -8.10
C ALA A 10 5.19 35.81 -7.86
N LYS A 11 6.02 35.67 -8.89
CA LYS A 11 7.47 35.94 -8.80
C LYS A 11 7.83 37.39 -9.15
N SER A 12 7.23 37.95 -10.19
CA SER A 12 7.65 39.22 -10.78
C SER A 12 6.52 40.25 -10.92
N GLY A 13 5.35 40.00 -10.34
CA GLY A 13 4.17 40.84 -10.52
C GLY A 13 3.52 40.67 -11.90
N PHE A 14 2.46 41.45 -12.11
CA PHE A 14 1.81 41.52 -13.42
C PHE A 14 2.73 42.22 -14.44
N PRO A 15 2.64 41.87 -15.74
CA PRO A 15 3.25 42.68 -16.78
C PRO A 15 2.80 44.14 -16.70
N GLU A 16 3.63 45.05 -17.20
CA GLU A 16 3.32 46.48 -17.24
C GLU A 16 1.96 46.76 -17.90
N GLY A 17 1.13 47.58 -17.24
CA GLY A 17 -0.22 47.95 -17.68
C GLY A 17 -1.28 46.86 -17.56
N ALA A 18 -0.91 45.61 -17.23
CA ALA A 18 -1.88 44.52 -17.14
C ALA A 18 -2.72 44.58 -15.86
N GLU A 19 -2.19 45.09 -14.76
CA GLU A 19 -2.95 45.24 -13.51
C GLU A 19 -3.95 46.40 -13.61
N GLU A 20 -3.54 47.53 -14.19
CA GLU A 20 -4.38 48.68 -14.47
C GLU A 20 -5.53 48.32 -15.40
N MET A 21 -5.24 47.66 -16.52
CA MET A 21 -6.26 47.19 -17.45
C MET A 21 -7.30 46.29 -16.77
N LEU A 22 -6.87 45.39 -15.88
CA LEU A 22 -7.81 44.55 -15.13
C LEU A 22 -8.68 45.38 -14.17
N ARG A 23 -8.11 46.39 -13.50
CA ARG A 23 -8.87 47.29 -12.62
C ARG A 23 -9.88 48.15 -13.40
N GLU A 24 -9.51 48.61 -14.60
CA GLU A 24 -10.40 49.37 -15.49
C GLU A 24 -11.62 48.57 -15.95
N HIS A 25 -11.52 47.23 -15.97
CA HIS A 25 -12.60 46.31 -16.29
C HIS A 25 -13.28 45.75 -15.04
N ASP A 26 -13.28 46.51 -13.94
CA ASP A 26 -13.94 46.19 -12.68
C ASP A 26 -13.49 44.86 -12.04
N VAL A 27 -12.28 44.38 -12.35
CA VAL A 27 -11.74 43.17 -11.69
C VAL A 27 -11.44 43.50 -10.23
N PRO A 28 -12.07 42.80 -9.25
CA PRO A 28 -11.91 43.12 -7.85
C PRO A 28 -10.46 42.97 -7.37
N SER A 29 -10.04 43.85 -6.46
CA SER A 29 -8.69 43.85 -5.89
C SER A 29 -8.30 42.49 -5.29
N TRP A 30 -9.22 41.81 -4.60
CA TRP A 30 -8.95 40.49 -4.02
C TRP A 30 -8.56 39.43 -5.07
N TYR A 31 -9.09 39.54 -6.30
CA TYR A 31 -8.79 38.58 -7.38
C TYR A 31 -7.37 38.80 -7.91
N LEU A 32 -6.95 40.05 -8.03
CA LEU A 32 -5.58 40.43 -8.39
C LEU A 32 -4.59 39.92 -7.34
N GLU A 33 -4.90 40.12 -6.06
CA GLU A 33 -4.09 39.62 -4.94
C GLU A 33 -4.06 38.09 -4.88
N SER A 34 -5.15 37.41 -5.27
CA SER A 34 -5.15 35.96 -5.42
C SER A 34 -4.22 35.51 -6.55
N CYS A 35 -4.25 36.18 -7.70
CA CYS A 35 -3.39 35.88 -8.84
C CYS A 35 -1.89 36.07 -8.53
N LYS A 36 -1.55 37.06 -7.70
CA LYS A 36 -0.18 37.28 -7.18
C LYS A 36 0.30 36.18 -6.22
N LYS A 37 -0.58 35.31 -5.71
CA LYS A 37 -0.22 34.21 -4.80
C LYS A 37 -0.02 32.87 -5.50
N ILE A 38 -0.58 32.69 -6.70
CA ILE A 38 -0.57 31.41 -7.40
C ILE A 38 0.85 31.10 -7.92
N LYS A 39 1.49 30.08 -7.35
CA LYS A 39 2.80 29.56 -7.81
C LYS A 39 2.67 28.54 -8.94
N TYR A 40 1.58 27.78 -8.94
CA TYR A 40 1.26 26.78 -9.95
C TYR A 40 -0.24 26.55 -9.98
N MET A 41 -0.83 26.31 -11.16
CA MET A 41 -2.24 25.99 -11.30
C MET A 41 -2.47 24.98 -12.42
N PHE A 42 -3.24 23.93 -12.14
CA PHE A 42 -3.59 22.92 -13.13
C PHE A 42 -4.58 23.45 -14.17
N PRO A 43 -4.46 23.04 -15.44
CA PRO A 43 -5.53 23.24 -16.41
C PRO A 43 -6.73 22.37 -16.07
N LYS A 44 -7.95 22.87 -16.37
CA LYS A 44 -9.22 22.17 -16.05
C LYS A 44 -9.25 20.73 -16.56
N ALA A 45 -8.79 20.48 -17.79
CA ALA A 45 -8.76 19.14 -18.37
C ALA A 45 -7.95 18.13 -17.53
N HIS A 46 -6.81 18.56 -16.98
CA HIS A 46 -5.99 17.70 -16.12
C HIS A 46 -6.70 17.38 -14.81
N ALA A 47 -7.28 18.40 -14.17
CA ALA A 47 -8.05 18.20 -12.94
C ALA A 47 -9.24 17.25 -13.16
N VAL A 48 -9.97 17.40 -14.27
CA VAL A 48 -11.10 16.52 -14.63
C VAL A 48 -10.65 15.08 -14.88
N ALA A 49 -9.53 14.87 -15.59
CA ALA A 49 -9.02 13.52 -15.83
C ALA A 49 -8.68 12.78 -14.52
N TYR A 50 -8.00 13.45 -13.59
CA TYR A 50 -7.71 12.89 -12.27
C TYR A 50 -8.98 12.65 -11.45
N LEU A 51 -9.94 13.58 -11.49
CA LEU A 51 -11.20 13.44 -10.79
C LEU A 51 -12.01 12.24 -11.29
N ILE A 52 -12.08 12.01 -12.60
CA ILE A 52 -12.77 10.85 -13.17
C ILE A 52 -12.12 9.55 -12.70
N ALA A 53 -10.79 9.46 -12.70
CA ALA A 53 -10.07 8.30 -12.18
C ALA A 53 -10.33 8.08 -10.68
N ALA A 54 -10.32 9.16 -9.88
CA ALA A 54 -10.62 9.11 -8.46
C ALA A 54 -12.05 8.64 -8.19
N ILE A 55 -13.05 9.16 -8.91
CA ILE A 55 -14.46 8.74 -8.78
C ILE A 55 -14.62 7.25 -9.09
N ARG A 56 -13.97 6.76 -10.16
CA ARG A 56 -13.98 5.34 -10.50
C ARG A 56 -13.42 4.48 -9.37
N LEU A 57 -12.27 4.86 -8.81
CA LEU A 57 -11.67 4.15 -7.68
C LEU A 57 -12.56 4.22 -6.42
N MET A 58 -13.14 5.38 -6.13
CA MET A 58 -14.03 5.58 -4.99
C MET A 58 -15.31 4.75 -5.10
N TRP A 59 -15.83 4.54 -6.31
CA TRP A 59 -16.97 3.67 -6.53
C TRP A 59 -16.67 2.24 -6.05
N PHE A 60 -15.51 1.66 -6.42
CA PHE A 60 -15.07 0.37 -5.88
C PHE A 60 -14.86 0.43 -4.38
N LYS A 61 -14.21 1.47 -3.85
CA LYS A 61 -14.01 1.60 -2.39
C LYS A 61 -15.32 1.55 -1.60
N VAL A 62 -16.41 2.08 -2.15
CA VAL A 62 -17.73 2.09 -1.50
C VAL A 62 -18.47 0.78 -1.73
N TYR A 63 -18.61 0.32 -2.98
CA TYR A 63 -19.51 -0.77 -3.37
C TYR A 63 -18.83 -2.14 -3.50
N HIS A 64 -17.51 -2.18 -3.71
CA HIS A 64 -16.67 -3.39 -3.81
C HIS A 64 -15.39 -3.25 -2.97
N PRO A 65 -15.54 -3.06 -1.64
CA PRO A 65 -14.44 -2.66 -0.78
C PRO A 65 -13.32 -3.70 -0.71
N LEU A 66 -13.62 -5.00 -0.69
CA LEU A 66 -12.61 -6.05 -0.63
C LEU A 66 -11.72 -6.05 -1.88
N GLU A 67 -12.32 -5.94 -3.07
CA GLU A 67 -11.62 -5.85 -4.35
C GLU A 67 -10.79 -4.56 -4.43
N PHE A 68 -11.32 -3.45 -3.89
CA PHE A 68 -10.58 -2.20 -3.77
C PHE A 68 -9.34 -2.37 -2.90
N TYR A 69 -9.46 -2.90 -1.68
CA TYR A 69 -8.32 -3.07 -0.77
C TYR A 69 -7.31 -4.08 -1.34
N ALA A 70 -7.77 -5.21 -1.87
CA ALA A 70 -6.89 -6.21 -2.48
C ALA A 70 -6.09 -5.62 -3.65
N THR A 71 -6.74 -4.85 -4.51
CA THR A 71 -6.06 -4.15 -5.62
C THR A 71 -5.12 -3.08 -5.10
N TYR A 72 -5.54 -2.27 -4.11
CA TYR A 72 -4.72 -1.24 -3.51
C TYR A 72 -3.42 -1.81 -2.95
N PHE A 73 -3.51 -2.85 -2.11
CA PHE A 73 -2.32 -3.45 -1.50
C PHE A 73 -1.44 -4.17 -2.52
N THR A 74 -2.03 -4.78 -3.56
CA THR A 74 -1.26 -5.42 -4.64
C THR A 74 -0.45 -4.41 -5.46
N VAL A 75 -1.05 -3.28 -5.82
CA VAL A 75 -0.44 -2.30 -6.75
C VAL A 75 0.39 -1.25 -6.02
N ARG A 76 -0.05 -0.82 -4.83
CA ARG A 76 0.56 0.28 -4.06
C ARG A 76 1.09 -0.13 -2.70
N GLY A 77 0.69 -1.29 -2.17
CA GLY A 77 1.03 -1.74 -0.82
C GLY A 77 2.44 -2.32 -0.69
N GLN A 78 3.44 -1.67 -1.28
CA GLN A 78 4.81 -1.91 -0.81
C GLN A 78 4.82 -1.55 0.69
N ASP A 79 5.33 -2.45 1.53
CA ASP A 79 5.43 -2.27 2.98
C ASP A 79 4.09 -2.26 3.75
N ILE A 80 3.22 -3.26 3.52
CA ILE A 80 2.20 -3.56 4.54
C ILE A 80 2.86 -3.99 5.85
N ASP A 81 2.32 -3.54 6.97
CA ASP A 81 2.69 -4.09 8.27
C ASP A 81 1.90 -5.38 8.53
N TYR A 82 2.56 -6.52 8.30
CA TYR A 82 1.95 -7.85 8.43
C TYR A 82 1.31 -8.09 9.80
N GLU A 83 2.00 -7.69 10.87
CA GLU A 83 1.49 -7.85 12.24
C GLU A 83 0.28 -6.96 12.52
N ALA A 84 0.25 -5.74 11.96
CA ALA A 84 -0.93 -4.87 12.05
C ALA A 84 -2.13 -5.48 11.32
N ALA A 85 -1.90 -6.04 10.13
CA ALA A 85 -2.93 -6.64 9.31
C ALA A 85 -3.55 -7.86 9.99
N VAL A 86 -2.73 -8.81 10.44
CA VAL A 86 -3.19 -10.06 11.07
C VAL A 86 -3.59 -9.84 12.54
N GLY A 87 -2.93 -8.92 13.25
CA GLY A 87 -3.21 -8.63 14.67
C GLY A 87 -4.50 -7.82 14.91
N GLY A 88 -5.18 -7.39 13.85
CA GLY A 88 -6.46 -6.71 13.90
C GLY A 88 -6.42 -5.28 14.41
N SER A 89 -7.60 -4.67 14.58
CA SER A 89 -7.77 -3.23 14.74
C SER A 89 -7.00 -2.62 15.92
N ARG A 90 -6.84 -3.38 17.02
CA ARG A 90 -6.11 -2.91 18.21
C ARG A 90 -4.61 -2.77 17.93
N VAL A 91 -4.02 -3.75 17.25
CA VAL A 91 -2.60 -3.74 16.91
C VAL A 91 -2.33 -2.66 15.87
N ALA A 92 -3.16 -2.57 14.83
CA ALA A 92 -3.08 -1.53 13.81
C ALA A 92 -3.16 -0.11 14.42
N ALA A 93 -4.14 0.14 15.30
CA ALA A 93 -4.29 1.44 15.97
C ALA A 93 -3.09 1.80 16.85
N ARG A 94 -2.51 0.82 17.57
CA ARG A 94 -1.31 1.04 18.37
C ARG A 94 -0.12 1.45 17.49
N LYS A 95 0.17 0.69 16.44
CA LYS A 95 1.27 1.00 15.51
C LYS A 95 1.06 2.33 14.80
N LEU A 96 -0.17 2.65 14.43
CA LEU A 96 -0.52 3.95 13.86
C LEU A 96 -0.18 5.11 14.82
N LYS A 97 -0.46 4.95 16.12
CA LYS A 97 -0.12 5.96 17.14
C LYS A 97 1.40 6.12 17.29
N GLU A 98 2.15 5.03 17.28
CA GLU A 98 3.61 5.02 17.37
C GLU A 98 4.26 5.74 16.17
N VAL A 99 3.84 5.42 14.94
CA VAL A 99 4.34 6.07 13.72
C VAL A 99 4.02 7.57 13.72
N ASN A 100 2.80 7.95 14.13
CA ASN A 100 2.43 9.36 14.25
C ASN A 100 3.28 10.11 15.29
N ALA A 101 3.66 9.47 16.40
CA ALA A 101 4.54 10.07 17.39
C ALA A 101 5.95 10.30 16.82
N ARG A 102 6.52 9.29 16.14
CA ARG A 102 7.84 9.43 15.50
C ARG A 102 7.88 10.53 14.43
N LEU A 103 6.85 10.62 13.59
CA LEU A 103 6.76 11.65 12.54
C LEU A 103 6.67 13.08 13.10
N LYS A 104 6.15 13.26 14.32
CA LYS A 104 6.15 14.56 15.01
C LYS A 104 7.54 14.97 15.47
N GLU A 105 8.36 13.99 15.88
CA GLU A 105 9.73 14.22 16.33
C GLU A 105 10.70 14.39 15.15
N ASN A 106 10.56 13.56 14.12
CA ASN A 106 11.41 13.59 12.95
C ASN A 106 10.61 13.22 11.68
N LYS A 107 10.63 14.12 10.69
CA LYS A 107 10.00 13.86 9.39
C LYS A 107 10.90 12.95 8.55
N ASN A 108 10.46 11.71 8.37
CA ASN A 108 11.14 10.70 7.58
C ASN A 108 10.18 10.19 6.49
N PRO A 109 10.54 10.28 5.19
CA PRO A 109 9.71 9.80 4.09
C PRO A 109 9.24 8.35 4.26
N LYS A 110 10.10 7.47 4.79
CA LYS A 110 9.75 6.07 5.02
C LYS A 110 8.65 5.89 6.06
N ASP A 111 8.64 6.70 7.11
CA ASP A 111 7.57 6.66 8.11
C ASP A 111 6.25 7.23 7.54
N GLU A 112 6.29 8.14 6.55
CA GLU A 112 5.09 8.62 5.85
C GLU A 112 4.46 7.52 4.97
N ASP A 113 5.28 6.71 4.30
CA ASP A 113 4.82 5.56 3.53
C ASP A 113 4.18 4.49 4.45
N ILE A 114 4.84 4.18 5.57
CA ILE A 114 4.31 3.27 6.60
C ILE A 114 2.99 3.82 7.19
N LEU A 115 2.92 5.12 7.44
CA LEU A 115 1.70 5.77 7.94
C LEU A 115 0.54 5.56 6.96
N THR A 116 0.78 5.79 5.66
CA THR A 116 -0.22 5.63 4.61
C THR A 116 -0.71 4.18 4.52
N SER A 117 0.21 3.22 4.59
CA SER A 117 -0.10 1.79 4.62
C SER A 117 -0.95 1.41 5.84
N LEU A 118 -0.56 1.82 7.04
CA LEU A 118 -1.28 1.56 8.28
C LEU A 118 -2.66 2.21 8.34
N GLN A 119 -2.84 3.39 7.73
CA GLN A 119 -4.15 4.03 7.60
C GLN A 119 -5.10 3.16 6.79
N MET A 120 -4.63 2.56 5.69
CA MET A 120 -5.45 1.69 4.84
C MET A 120 -5.79 0.38 5.54
N VAL A 121 -4.82 -0.23 6.25
CA VAL A 121 -5.06 -1.41 7.09
C VAL A 121 -6.09 -1.10 8.17
N SER A 122 -5.91 0.01 8.90
CA SER A 122 -6.81 0.44 9.98
C SER A 122 -8.21 0.73 9.46
N GLU A 123 -8.35 1.39 8.30
CA GLU A 123 -9.64 1.67 7.66
C GLU A 123 -10.36 0.37 7.30
N MET A 124 -9.69 -0.56 6.62
CA MET A 124 -10.28 -1.84 6.23
C MET A 124 -10.79 -2.62 7.45
N LEU A 125 -9.96 -2.71 8.49
CA LEU A 125 -10.31 -3.38 9.75
C LEU A 125 -11.45 -2.66 10.48
N ALA A 126 -11.48 -1.32 10.47
CA ALA A 126 -12.57 -0.55 11.07
C ALA A 126 -13.90 -0.69 10.32
N ARG A 127 -13.87 -1.04 9.03
CA ARG A 127 -15.07 -1.38 8.25
C ARG A 127 -15.56 -2.82 8.47
N GLY A 128 -14.89 -3.59 9.33
CA GLY A 128 -15.29 -4.95 9.69
C GLY A 128 -14.77 -6.04 8.76
N TYR A 129 -13.85 -5.72 7.84
CA TYR A 129 -13.16 -6.72 7.03
C TYR A 129 -11.93 -7.27 7.75
N GLU A 130 -11.45 -8.42 7.31
CA GLU A 130 -10.33 -9.11 7.94
C GLU A 130 -9.25 -9.47 6.92
N PHE A 131 -8.02 -9.54 7.40
CA PHE A 131 -6.91 -10.15 6.68
C PHE A 131 -6.74 -11.60 7.10
N LEU A 132 -6.52 -12.46 6.13
CA LEU A 132 -6.10 -13.84 6.34
C LEU A 132 -4.58 -13.92 6.26
N PRO A 133 -3.92 -14.62 7.22
CA PRO A 133 -2.48 -14.79 7.21
C PRO A 133 -2.03 -15.60 5.99
N ILE A 134 -0.72 -15.59 5.73
CA ILE A 134 -0.11 -16.45 4.71
C ILE A 134 -0.46 -17.91 5.03
N GLU A 135 -0.85 -18.63 3.98
CA GLU A 135 -1.19 -20.05 3.99
C GLU A 135 -0.59 -20.70 2.74
N LEU A 136 0.16 -21.79 2.94
CA LEU A 136 0.76 -22.56 1.86
C LEU A 136 -0.31 -23.10 0.89
N GLY A 137 -0.02 -23.09 -0.40
CA GLY A 137 -0.96 -23.53 -1.44
C GLY A 137 -2.08 -22.54 -1.76
N LYS A 138 -2.34 -21.55 -0.90
CA LYS A 138 -3.38 -20.52 -1.15
C LYS A 138 -2.82 -19.13 -1.44
N SER A 139 -1.74 -18.76 -0.76
CA SER A 139 -1.17 -17.41 -0.90
C SER A 139 -0.35 -17.31 -2.17
N GLU A 140 -0.49 -16.19 -2.87
CA GLU A 140 0.35 -15.87 -4.04
C GLU A 140 1.63 -15.12 -3.62
N SER A 141 2.57 -15.00 -4.54
CA SER A 141 3.83 -14.28 -4.33
C SER A 141 3.60 -12.82 -3.94
N LYS A 142 2.77 -12.10 -4.73
CA LYS A 142 2.60 -10.64 -4.63
C LYS A 142 1.15 -10.17 -4.49
N ARG A 143 0.19 -10.92 -5.02
CA ARG A 143 -1.20 -10.48 -5.13
C ARG A 143 -1.99 -10.80 -3.87
N TYR A 144 -2.72 -9.81 -3.38
CA TYR A 144 -3.68 -9.97 -2.30
C TYR A 144 -4.95 -10.56 -2.90
N LEU A 145 -5.42 -11.67 -2.35
CA LEU A 145 -6.58 -12.39 -2.88
C LEU A 145 -7.80 -12.19 -2.00
N VAL A 146 -8.96 -12.00 -2.61
CA VAL A 146 -10.23 -12.02 -1.89
C VAL A 146 -10.62 -13.49 -1.69
N GLU A 147 -10.79 -13.91 -0.43
CA GLU A 147 -11.14 -15.27 -0.03
C GLU A 147 -12.19 -15.19 1.09
N ASP A 148 -13.39 -15.75 0.86
CA ASP A 148 -14.48 -15.85 1.86
C ASP A 148 -14.82 -14.54 2.58
N GLY A 149 -14.88 -13.42 1.84
CA GLY A 149 -15.18 -12.10 2.41
C GLY A 149 -14.01 -11.45 3.16
N LYS A 150 -12.81 -12.00 3.03
CA LYS A 150 -11.56 -11.53 3.65
C LYS A 150 -10.47 -11.37 2.60
N ILE A 151 -9.29 -10.87 3.01
CA ILE A 151 -8.15 -10.70 2.12
C ILE A 151 -6.96 -11.53 2.57
N ARG A 152 -6.56 -12.50 1.74
CA ARG A 152 -5.35 -13.31 1.91
C ARG A 152 -4.11 -12.49 1.63
N LEU A 153 -3.18 -12.49 2.59
CA LEU A 153 -1.88 -11.86 2.47
C LEU A 153 -0.95 -12.69 1.58
N PRO A 154 -0.22 -12.07 0.63
CA PRO A 154 0.78 -12.74 -0.19
C PRO A 154 2.10 -12.95 0.57
N TYR A 155 2.99 -13.80 0.07
CA TYR A 155 4.31 -14.00 0.69
C TYR A 155 5.12 -12.70 0.81
N LEU A 156 5.08 -11.83 -0.21
CA LEU A 156 5.76 -10.52 -0.19
C LEU A 156 5.27 -9.54 0.88
N SER A 157 4.12 -9.80 1.51
CA SER A 157 3.65 -8.97 2.62
C SER A 157 4.51 -9.12 3.88
N MET A 158 5.29 -10.20 3.97
CA MET A 158 6.16 -10.46 5.10
C MET A 158 7.53 -9.82 4.88
N LYS A 159 7.97 -9.05 5.87
CA LYS A 159 9.26 -8.38 5.84
C LYS A 159 10.39 -9.40 5.73
N GLY A 160 11.34 -9.14 4.83
CA GLY A 160 12.51 -10.00 4.60
C GLY A 160 12.30 -11.04 3.50
N ILE A 161 11.08 -11.20 2.99
CA ILE A 161 10.81 -12.05 1.83
C ILE A 161 10.93 -11.21 0.54
N GLY A 162 11.88 -11.55 -0.31
CA GLY A 162 12.05 -10.92 -1.63
C GLY A 162 11.17 -11.54 -2.71
N GLU A 163 11.02 -10.85 -3.84
CA GLU A 163 10.12 -11.26 -4.94
C GLU A 163 10.50 -12.64 -5.51
N ALA A 164 11.80 -12.89 -5.71
CA ALA A 164 12.27 -14.20 -6.19
C ALA A 164 11.92 -15.35 -5.24
N ALA A 165 12.10 -15.15 -3.93
CA ALA A 165 11.73 -16.14 -2.92
C ALA A 165 10.21 -16.37 -2.90
N ALA A 166 9.42 -15.29 -2.96
CA ALA A 166 7.96 -15.35 -2.99
C ALA A 166 7.43 -16.12 -4.21
N VAL A 167 8.00 -15.86 -5.40
CA VAL A 167 7.66 -16.58 -6.63
C VAL A 167 8.03 -18.05 -6.54
N SER A 168 9.22 -18.37 -6.00
CA SER A 168 9.65 -19.76 -5.81
C SER A 168 8.71 -20.54 -4.87
N MET A 169 8.34 -19.94 -3.74
CA MET A 169 7.40 -20.55 -2.79
C MET A 169 6.02 -20.80 -3.42
N GLU A 170 5.49 -19.83 -4.19
CA GLU A 170 4.24 -19.99 -4.94
C GLU A 170 4.34 -21.14 -5.96
N HIS A 171 5.44 -21.22 -6.71
CA HIS A 171 5.67 -22.25 -7.70
C HIS A 171 5.69 -23.65 -7.08
N VAL A 172 6.50 -23.84 -6.03
CA VAL A 172 6.64 -25.12 -5.34
C VAL A 172 5.32 -25.58 -4.71
N CYS A 173 4.51 -24.65 -4.18
CA CYS A 173 3.17 -24.96 -3.67
C CYS A 173 2.17 -25.35 -4.78
N ARG A 174 2.38 -24.94 -6.03
CA ARG A 174 1.54 -25.36 -7.16
C ARG A 174 1.89 -26.76 -7.65
N GLU A 175 3.18 -27.09 -7.64
CA GLU A 175 3.67 -28.40 -8.10
C GLU A 175 3.44 -29.51 -7.08
N ASN A 176 3.36 -29.16 -5.79
CA ASN A 176 3.25 -30.12 -4.70
C ASN A 176 1.92 -29.93 -3.96
N ALA A 177 1.11 -30.99 -3.86
CA ALA A 177 -0.16 -30.96 -3.15
C ALA A 177 0.02 -30.78 -1.62
N SER A 178 1.14 -31.25 -1.08
CA SER A 178 1.52 -31.14 0.32
C SER A 178 3.02 -31.33 0.50
N PHE A 179 3.55 -30.86 1.63
CA PHE A 179 4.92 -31.12 2.08
C PHE A 179 4.89 -32.09 3.26
N LEU A 180 5.92 -32.93 3.37
CA LEU A 180 6.16 -33.86 4.47
C LEU A 180 6.73 -33.13 5.69
N SER A 181 7.55 -32.10 5.48
CA SER A 181 8.17 -31.33 6.56
C SER A 181 8.55 -29.91 6.13
N VAL A 182 8.91 -29.07 7.11
CA VAL A 182 9.43 -27.72 6.86
C VAL A 182 10.77 -27.78 6.12
N ASP A 183 11.64 -28.74 6.44
CA ASP A 183 12.92 -28.94 5.75
C ASP A 183 12.73 -29.25 4.26
N GLU A 184 11.74 -30.09 3.92
CA GLU A 184 11.42 -30.39 2.52
C GLU A 184 10.93 -29.13 1.78
N PHE A 185 10.01 -28.38 2.39
CA PHE A 185 9.55 -27.11 1.83
C PHE A 185 10.70 -26.13 1.62
N GLN A 186 11.59 -25.97 2.61
CA GLN A 186 12.73 -25.07 2.52
C GLN A 186 13.67 -25.47 1.38
N SER A 187 13.97 -26.77 1.27
CA SER A 187 14.86 -27.30 0.23
C SER A 187 14.27 -27.09 -1.17
N LEU A 188 12.97 -27.37 -1.35
CA LEU A 188 12.30 -27.22 -2.65
C LEU A 188 12.14 -25.75 -3.04
N ALA A 189 11.70 -24.90 -2.10
CA ALA A 189 11.50 -23.48 -2.35
C ALA A 189 12.81 -22.69 -2.47
N GLY A 190 13.94 -23.25 -2.02
CA GLY A 190 15.25 -22.60 -2.11
C GLY A 190 15.34 -21.31 -1.30
N VAL A 191 14.65 -21.25 -0.14
CA VAL A 191 14.59 -20.05 0.72
C VAL A 191 15.54 -20.16 1.91
N SER A 192 16.01 -19.00 2.39
CA SER A 192 16.92 -18.96 3.55
C SER A 192 16.23 -19.36 4.84
N SER A 193 16.99 -19.84 5.82
CA SER A 193 16.46 -20.20 7.13
C SER A 193 15.77 -19.02 7.84
N SER A 194 16.23 -17.80 7.62
CA SER A 194 15.58 -16.59 8.14
C SER A 194 14.14 -16.37 7.61
N VAL A 195 13.89 -16.75 6.35
CA VAL A 195 12.54 -16.69 5.77
C VAL A 195 11.66 -17.77 6.40
N ILE A 196 12.19 -18.98 6.57
CA ILE A 196 11.49 -20.08 7.24
C ILE A 196 11.14 -19.72 8.68
N GLU A 197 12.07 -19.17 9.44
CA GLU A 197 11.82 -18.71 10.83
C GLU A 197 10.72 -17.66 10.88
N SER A 198 10.69 -16.73 9.93
CA SER A 198 9.67 -15.68 9.87
C SER A 198 8.27 -16.26 9.56
N LEU A 199 8.19 -17.21 8.63
CA LEU A 199 6.95 -17.91 8.29
C LEU A 199 6.48 -18.84 9.42
N ASP A 200 7.40 -19.51 10.10
CA ASP A 200 7.11 -20.36 11.27
C ASP A 200 6.57 -19.52 12.44
N ALA A 201 7.20 -18.38 12.73
CA ALA A 201 6.72 -17.44 13.74
C ALA A 201 5.32 -16.87 13.42
N ALA A 202 5.00 -16.73 12.14
CA ALA A 202 3.66 -16.35 11.68
C ALA A 202 2.66 -17.52 11.66
N GLY A 203 3.08 -18.73 12.03
CA GLY A 203 2.24 -19.91 12.12
C GLY A 203 1.95 -20.61 10.79
N VAL A 204 2.67 -20.29 9.71
CA VAL A 204 2.42 -20.83 8.37
C VAL A 204 2.61 -22.35 8.32
N PHE A 205 3.55 -22.88 9.13
CA PHE A 205 3.92 -24.30 9.14
C PHE A 205 3.28 -25.11 10.27
N GLN A 206 2.27 -24.60 11.00
CA GLN A 206 1.69 -25.28 12.17
C GLN A 206 1.18 -26.71 11.92
N LYS A 207 0.91 -27.06 10.65
CA LYS A 207 0.43 -28.40 10.23
C LYS A 207 1.56 -29.32 9.76
N LEU A 208 2.81 -28.87 9.73
CA LEU A 208 3.95 -29.64 9.23
C LEU A 208 4.92 -29.97 10.37
N PRO A 209 5.48 -31.19 10.42
CA PRO A 209 6.60 -31.49 11.28
C PRO A 209 7.85 -30.73 10.82
N LYS A 210 8.77 -30.44 11.74
CA LYS A 210 10.00 -29.70 11.41
C LYS A 210 10.88 -30.44 10.41
N SER A 211 11.14 -31.72 10.66
CA SER A 211 11.99 -32.56 9.82
C SER A 211 11.30 -33.89 9.48
N SER A 212 11.66 -34.44 8.32
CA SER A 212 11.25 -35.78 7.90
C SER A 212 12.13 -36.82 8.62
N GLN A 213 11.57 -37.64 9.51
CA GLN A 213 12.33 -38.69 10.21
C GLN A 213 12.61 -39.94 9.35
N ILE A 214 12.03 -40.02 8.14
CA ILE A 214 12.17 -41.16 7.23
C ILE A 214 12.58 -40.61 5.86
N SER A 215 13.77 -40.98 5.39
CA SER A 215 14.18 -40.85 4.00
C SER A 215 13.89 -42.18 3.29
N LEU A 216 13.06 -42.16 2.24
CA LEU A 216 12.66 -43.36 1.50
C LEU A 216 13.70 -43.81 0.46
N PHE A 217 14.67 -42.94 0.14
CA PHE A 217 15.75 -43.22 -0.80
C PHE A 217 17.05 -42.68 -0.20
N GLY A 218 17.65 -43.46 0.71
CA GLY A 218 19.04 -43.30 1.12
C GLY A 218 19.99 -43.88 0.09
#